data_AF-R8MQ38-F1
#
_entry.id   AF-R8MQ38-F1
#
_cell.length_a   1.000
_cell.length_b   1.000
_cell.length_c   1.000
_cell.angle_alpha   90.00
_cell.angle_beta   90.00
_cell.angle_gamma   90.00
#
_symmetry.space_group_name_H-M   'P 1'
#
loop_
_entity.id
_entity.type
_entity.pdbx_description
1 polymer ?
#
loop_
_entity_poly.entity_id
_entity_poly.type
_entity_poly.pdbx_seq_one_letter_code
_entity_poly.pdbx_strand_id
1 'polypeptide(L)'
;MIIQFLRENKAVSFVLAIIRVYLGYTWVMAGIGKLQGKGFDATGYLQGAIEKSKGAQPAVQSWWASFLQDFAIPNVDLFNTLVTWGEILVGIGLIVGCLTKTAVFFGLVMNFSYMFSGSIGVNPEMVILSMFVLVSGMNAGKLGIDGLVIPKVLGSKIQKRQKQAA
;
A
#
# COMPACT_ATOMS: atom_id res chain seq x y z
N MET A 1 14.37 5.32 20.20
CA MET A 1 14.58 3.93 20.66
C MET A 1 13.81 2.90 19.81
N ILE A 2 12.46 2.91 19.76
CA ILE A 2 11.68 1.88 19.02
C ILE A 2 11.90 1.92 17.50
N ILE A 3 11.86 3.11 16.88
CA ILE A 3 12.05 3.24 15.42
C ILE A 3 13.45 2.77 14.99
N GLN A 4 14.46 3.07 15.80
CA GLN A 4 15.84 2.66 15.52
C GLN A 4 15.99 1.14 15.61
N PHE A 5 15.38 0.52 16.63
CA PHE A 5 15.30 -0.94 16.74
C PHE A 5 14.67 -1.58 15.50
N LEU A 6 13.56 -1.02 15.00
CA LEU A 6 12.90 -1.50 13.77
C LEU A 6 13.76 -1.37 12.52
N ARG A 7 14.64 -0.35 12.46
CA ARG A 7 15.47 -0.05 11.28
C ARG A 7 16.80 -0.80 11.24
N GLU A 8 17.35 -1.21 12.38
CA GLU A 8 18.73 -1.72 12.44
C GLU A 8 18.80 -3.21 12.79
N ASN A 9 17.80 -3.74 13.51
CA ASN A 9 17.84 -5.11 13.99
C ASN A 9 17.61 -6.14 12.85
N LYS A 10 18.53 -7.11 12.72
CA LYS A 10 18.46 -8.19 11.72
C LYS A 10 17.30 -9.14 11.97
N ALA A 11 17.00 -9.53 13.21
CA ALA A 11 15.88 -10.41 13.53
C ALA A 11 14.54 -9.76 13.12
N VAL A 12 14.42 -8.46 13.34
CA VAL A 12 13.24 -7.69 12.91
C VAL A 12 13.06 -7.72 11.40
N SER A 13 14.14 -7.73 10.60
CA SER A 13 14.03 -7.81 9.14
C SER A 13 13.34 -9.10 8.66
N PHE A 14 13.52 -10.22 9.37
CA PHE A 14 12.81 -11.47 9.07
C PHE A 14 11.31 -11.36 9.37
N VAL A 15 10.96 -10.80 10.53
CA VAL A 15 9.55 -10.58 10.91
C VAL A 15 8.87 -9.64 9.92
N LEU A 16 9.54 -8.54 9.55
CA LEU A 16 9.03 -7.60 8.55
C LEU A 16 8.86 -8.25 7.17
N ALA A 17 9.75 -9.17 6.79
CA ALA A 17 9.60 -9.90 5.53
C ALA A 17 8.35 -10.78 5.52
N ILE A 18 8.03 -11.45 6.63
CA ILE A 18 6.80 -12.25 6.78
C ILE A 18 5.57 -11.34 6.68
N ILE A 19 5.54 -10.24 7.47
CA ILE A 19 4.44 -9.27 7.45
C ILE A 19 4.23 -8.72 6.04
N ARG A 20 5.32 -8.36 5.36
CA ARG A 20 5.30 -7.84 3.99
C ARG A 20 4.76 -8.86 2.99
N VAL A 21 5.14 -10.13 3.09
CA VAL A 21 4.61 -11.19 2.23
C VAL A 21 3.12 -11.42 2.49
N TYR A 22 2.69 -11.42 3.76
CA TYR A 22 1.28 -11.49 4.12
C TYR A 22 0.47 -10.32 3.52
N LEU A 23 0.90 -9.09 3.75
CA LEU A 23 0.25 -7.90 3.19
C LEU A 23 0.21 -7.96 1.66
N GLY A 24 1.33 -8.36 1.05
CA GLY A 24 1.43 -8.47 -0.39
C GLY A 24 0.50 -9.54 -0.97
N TYR A 25 0.41 -10.71 -0.33
CA TYR A 25 -0.51 -11.77 -0.70
C TYR A 25 -1.96 -11.31 -0.63
N THR A 26 -2.36 -10.66 0.47
CA THR A 26 -3.72 -10.13 0.63
C THR A 26 -4.09 -9.17 -0.50
N TRP A 27 -3.16 -8.28 -0.88
CA TRP A 27 -3.34 -7.35 -2.00
C TRP A 27 -3.44 -8.03 -3.36
N VAL A 28 -2.53 -8.98 -3.66
CA VAL A 28 -2.56 -9.72 -4.93
C VAL A 28 -3.88 -10.49 -5.07
N MET A 29 -4.31 -11.18 -4.01
CA MET A 29 -5.55 -11.95 -4.04
C MET A 29 -6.78 -11.07 -4.22
N ALA A 30 -6.82 -9.89 -3.58
CA ALA A 30 -7.89 -8.91 -3.78
C ALA A 30 -7.95 -8.44 -5.24
N GLY A 31 -6.80 -8.09 -5.82
CA GLY A 31 -6.72 -7.61 -7.20
C GLY A 31 -7.00 -8.69 -8.25
N ILE A 32 -6.51 -9.92 -8.05
CA ILE A 32 -6.82 -11.06 -8.93
C ILE A 32 -8.30 -11.38 -8.88
N GLY A 33 -8.92 -11.35 -7.68
CA GLY A 33 -10.35 -11.56 -7.53
C GLY A 33 -11.19 -10.56 -8.34
N LYS A 34 -10.70 -9.33 -8.52
CA LYS A 34 -11.33 -8.30 -9.35
C LYS A 34 -11.20 -8.57 -10.85
N LEU A 35 -10.12 -9.21 -11.30
CA LEU A 35 -9.93 -9.60 -12.70
C LEU A 35 -10.70 -10.85 -13.09
N GLN A 36 -10.82 -11.83 -12.19
CA GLN A 36 -11.47 -13.12 -12.47
C GLN A 36 -13.00 -13.05 -12.40
N GLY A 37 -13.57 -11.96 -11.88
CA GLY A 37 -15.02 -11.73 -11.82
C GLY A 37 -15.62 -11.26 -13.16
N LYS A 38 -16.87 -10.78 -13.12
CA LYS A 38 -17.58 -10.22 -14.28
C LYS A 38 -17.15 -8.78 -14.64
N GLY A 39 -15.88 -8.45 -14.38
CA GLY A 39 -15.38 -7.07 -14.39
C GLY A 39 -15.61 -6.38 -13.05
N PHE A 40 -14.57 -5.77 -12.49
CA PHE A 40 -14.67 -4.93 -11.31
C PHE A 40 -15.28 -3.58 -11.68
N ASP A 41 -16.36 -3.22 -10.98
CA ASP A 41 -16.99 -1.90 -11.08
C ASP A 41 -17.15 -1.30 -9.67
N ALA A 42 -16.48 -0.19 -9.45
CA ALA A 42 -16.52 0.56 -8.20
C ALA A 42 -17.79 1.40 -8.05
N THR A 43 -18.60 1.59 -9.09
CA THR A 43 -19.78 2.48 -9.06
C THR A 43 -20.69 2.21 -7.87
N GLY A 44 -21.13 0.95 -7.72
CA GLY A 44 -22.00 0.56 -6.61
C GLY A 44 -21.34 0.69 -5.23
N TYR A 45 -20.03 0.45 -5.16
CA TYR A 45 -19.26 0.64 -3.93
C TYR A 45 -19.19 2.12 -3.52
N LEU A 46 -18.88 3.01 -4.47
CA LEU A 46 -18.78 4.45 -4.23
C LEU A 46 -20.13 5.08 -3.88
N GLN A 47 -21.20 4.68 -4.58
CA GLN A 47 -22.56 5.11 -4.24
C GLN A 47 -22.97 4.63 -2.84
N GLY A 48 -22.67 3.38 -2.49
CA GLY A 48 -22.91 2.86 -1.15
C GLY A 48 -22.14 3.62 -0.07
N ALA A 49 -20.93 4.10 -0.36
CA ALA A 49 -20.16 4.93 0.56
C ALA A 49 -20.78 6.33 0.76
N ILE A 50 -21.34 6.94 -0.29
CA ILE A 50 -22.10 8.19 -0.18
C ILE A 50 -23.37 7.99 0.65
N GLU A 51 -24.10 6.89 0.46
CA GLU A 51 -25.28 6.61 1.28
C GLU A 51 -24.92 6.46 2.78
N LYS A 52 -23.76 5.89 3.09
CA LYS A 52 -23.23 5.80 4.46
C LYS A 52 -22.82 7.15 5.07
N SER A 53 -22.81 8.24 4.30
CA SER A 53 -22.59 9.59 4.83
C SER A 53 -23.87 10.28 5.27
N LYS A 54 -25.03 9.63 5.09
CA LYS A 54 -26.35 10.15 5.50
C LYS A 54 -26.77 9.56 6.86
N GLY A 55 -27.73 10.23 7.50
CA GLY A 55 -28.32 9.77 8.77
C GLY A 55 -27.71 10.40 10.02
N ALA A 56 -28.21 9.98 11.19
CA ALA A 56 -27.86 10.59 12.48
C ALA A 56 -26.45 10.26 12.99
N GLN A 57 -25.88 9.13 12.58
CA GLN A 57 -24.50 8.72 12.89
C GLN A 57 -23.81 8.24 11.60
N PRO A 58 -23.34 9.18 10.76
CA PRO A 58 -22.75 8.83 9.46
C PRO A 58 -21.43 8.08 9.64
N ALA A 59 -21.28 6.94 8.96
CA ALA A 59 -20.06 6.15 8.95
C ALA A 59 -19.00 6.71 7.98
N VAL A 60 -19.44 7.51 6.99
CA VAL A 60 -18.57 8.20 6.03
C VAL A 60 -18.68 9.70 6.26
N GLN A 61 -17.54 10.39 6.31
CA GLN A 61 -17.50 11.83 6.54
C GLN A 61 -17.91 12.61 5.28
N SER A 62 -18.57 13.76 5.47
CA SER A 62 -19.14 14.57 4.39
C SER A 62 -18.10 15.05 3.37
N TRP A 63 -16.88 15.39 3.81
CA TRP A 63 -15.80 15.80 2.92
C TRP A 63 -15.37 14.68 1.98
N TRP A 64 -15.33 13.43 2.47
CA TRP A 64 -15.01 12.26 1.65
C TRP A 64 -16.16 11.96 0.70
N ALA A 65 -17.40 12.00 1.18
CA ALA A 65 -18.59 11.81 0.33
C ALA A 65 -18.66 12.83 -0.81
N SER A 66 -18.29 14.10 -0.56
CA SER A 66 -18.23 15.13 -1.61
C SER A 66 -17.18 14.79 -2.67
N PHE A 67 -15.97 14.35 -2.26
CA PHE A 67 -14.96 13.85 -3.20
C PHE A 67 -15.46 12.65 -4.01
N LEU A 68 -16.18 11.71 -3.36
CA LEU A 68 -16.74 10.55 -4.05
C LEU A 68 -17.78 10.98 -5.10
N GLN A 69 -18.66 11.91 -4.74
CA GLN A 69 -19.75 12.38 -5.59
C GLN A 69 -19.25 13.22 -6.78
N ASP A 70 -18.37 14.19 -6.50
CA ASP A 70 -17.99 15.22 -7.47
C ASP A 70 -16.80 14.82 -8.34
N PHE A 71 -15.97 13.87 -7.87
CA PHE A 71 -14.78 13.45 -8.59
C PHE A 71 -14.73 11.95 -8.85
N ALA A 72 -14.92 11.10 -7.83
CA ALA A 72 -14.68 9.67 -7.99
C ALA A 72 -15.71 8.97 -8.90
N ILE A 73 -17.01 9.24 -8.71
CA ILE A 73 -18.08 8.68 -9.54
C ILE A 73 -18.00 9.17 -11.00
N PRO A 74 -17.84 10.47 -11.29
CA PRO A 74 -17.67 10.92 -12.67
C PRO A 74 -16.45 10.32 -13.39
N ASN A 75 -15.43 9.90 -12.63
CA ASN A 75 -14.21 9.29 -13.16
C ASN A 75 -14.10 7.80 -12.78
N VAL A 76 -15.21 7.08 -12.62
CA VAL A 76 -15.19 5.72 -12.04
C VAL A 76 -14.33 4.73 -12.84
N ASP A 77 -14.25 4.85 -14.16
CA ASP A 77 -13.41 4.00 -15.01
C ASP A 77 -11.91 4.11 -14.68
N LEU A 78 -11.47 5.31 -14.29
CA LEU A 78 -10.12 5.53 -13.78
C LEU A 78 -9.89 4.73 -12.50
N PHE A 79 -10.83 4.78 -11.56
CA PHE A 79 -10.73 4.05 -10.29
C PHE A 79 -10.85 2.53 -10.48
N ASN A 80 -11.68 2.06 -11.42
CA ASN A 80 -11.78 0.65 -11.79
C ASN A 80 -10.41 0.10 -12.22
N THR A 81 -9.68 0.88 -13.01
CA THR A 81 -8.33 0.53 -13.47
C THR A 81 -7.29 0.68 -12.37
N LEU A 82 -7.23 1.85 -11.71
CA LEU A 82 -6.22 2.17 -10.70
C LEU A 82 -6.30 1.26 -9.49
N VAL A 83 -7.51 0.96 -9.01
CA VAL A 83 -7.70 0.06 -7.87
C VAL A 83 -7.24 -1.35 -8.25
N THR A 84 -7.75 -1.91 -9.35
CA THR A 84 -7.43 -3.30 -9.72
C THR A 84 -5.94 -3.50 -9.94
N TRP A 85 -5.29 -2.63 -10.73
CA TRP A 85 -3.86 -2.73 -10.97
C TRP A 85 -3.03 -2.29 -9.77
N GLY A 86 -3.49 -1.29 -9.01
CA GLY A 86 -2.84 -0.83 -7.81
C GLY A 86 -2.70 -1.94 -6.78
N GLU A 87 -3.76 -2.71 -6.52
CA GLU A 87 -3.73 -3.85 -5.61
C GLU A 87 -2.73 -4.92 -6.06
N ILE A 88 -2.74 -5.29 -7.34
CA ILE A 88 -1.83 -6.31 -7.87
C ILE A 88 -0.38 -5.83 -7.79
N LEU A 89 -0.09 -4.62 -8.24
CA LEU A 89 1.26 -4.07 -8.30
C LEU A 89 1.83 -3.81 -6.91
N VAL A 90 1.03 -3.27 -5.99
CA VAL A 90 1.42 -3.14 -4.58
C VAL A 90 1.67 -4.51 -3.98
N GLY A 91 0.77 -5.47 -4.24
CA GLY A 91 0.90 -6.82 -3.74
C GLY A 91 2.20 -7.51 -4.18
N ILE A 92 2.48 -7.48 -5.48
CA ILE A 92 3.72 -8.03 -6.06
C ILE A 92 4.95 -7.28 -5.52
N GLY A 93 4.91 -5.94 -5.49
CA GLY A 93 5.99 -5.11 -4.98
C GLY A 93 6.34 -5.45 -3.53
N LEU A 94 5.33 -5.72 -2.70
CA LEU A 94 5.51 -6.18 -1.33
C LEU A 94 6.07 -7.60 -1.28
N ILE A 95 5.46 -8.60 -1.95
CA ILE A 95 5.94 -10.00 -1.93
C ILE A 95 7.40 -10.09 -2.35
N VAL A 96 7.75 -9.47 -3.47
CA VAL A 96 9.08 -9.51 -4.06
C VAL A 96 10.06 -8.60 -3.30
N GLY A 97 9.57 -7.48 -2.78
CA GLY A 97 10.37 -6.51 -2.01
C GLY A 97 11.14 -5.61 -2.92
N CYS A 98 10.49 -5.21 -4.00
CA CYS A 98 10.97 -4.24 -4.95
C CYS A 98 10.15 -2.97 -4.71
N LEU A 99 10.84 -1.86 -4.45
CA LEU A 99 10.20 -0.59 -4.09
C LEU A 99 9.29 -0.72 -2.88
N THR A 100 9.71 -1.48 -1.85
CA THR A 100 8.91 -1.86 -0.68
C THR A 100 8.25 -0.65 0.00
N LYS A 101 8.99 0.45 0.16
CA LYS A 101 8.46 1.70 0.74
C LYS A 101 7.37 2.34 -0.11
N THR A 102 7.55 2.34 -1.43
CA THR A 102 6.57 2.90 -2.36
C THR A 102 5.33 2.00 -2.43
N ALA A 103 5.52 0.68 -2.50
CA ALA A 103 4.44 -0.28 -2.51
C ALA A 103 3.59 -0.17 -1.23
N VAL A 104 4.21 -0.18 -0.04
CA VAL A 104 3.47 -0.07 1.22
C VAL A 104 2.78 1.29 1.37
N PHE A 105 3.38 2.37 0.86
CA PHE A 105 2.77 3.69 0.88
C PHE A 105 1.47 3.73 0.06
N PHE A 106 1.49 3.24 -1.18
CA PHE A 106 0.27 3.19 -1.99
C PHE A 106 -0.75 2.19 -1.44
N GLY A 107 -0.30 1.08 -0.84
CA GLY A 107 -1.17 0.18 -0.07
C GLY A 107 -1.87 0.90 1.09
N LEU A 108 -1.18 1.76 1.82
CA LEU A 108 -1.81 2.58 2.87
C LEU A 108 -2.83 3.55 2.29
N VAL A 109 -2.51 4.23 1.19
CA VAL A 109 -3.46 5.14 0.50
C VAL A 109 -4.75 4.40 0.13
N MET A 110 -4.65 3.19 -0.43
CA MET A 110 -5.83 2.39 -0.77
C MET A 110 -6.59 1.91 0.47
N ASN A 111 -5.90 1.41 1.51
CA ASN A 111 -6.54 1.03 2.78
C ASN A 111 -7.35 2.19 3.39
N PHE A 112 -6.74 3.37 3.50
CA PHE A 112 -7.43 4.54 4.03
C PHE A 112 -8.60 4.95 3.14
N SER A 113 -8.47 4.87 1.81
CA SER A 113 -9.57 5.14 0.89
C SER A 113 -10.75 4.20 1.12
N TYR A 114 -10.50 2.91 1.39
CA TYR A 114 -11.54 1.94 1.74
C TYR A 114 -12.17 2.23 3.11
N MET A 115 -11.34 2.55 4.10
CA MET A 115 -11.80 2.87 5.45
C MET A 115 -12.65 4.15 5.47
N PHE A 116 -12.22 5.20 4.76
CA PHE A 116 -13.00 6.43 4.60
C PHE A 116 -14.29 6.21 3.83
N SER A 117 -14.33 5.21 2.95
CA SER A 117 -15.56 4.75 2.27
C SER A 117 -16.42 3.81 3.13
N GLY A 118 -16.10 3.66 4.42
CA GLY A 118 -16.88 2.88 5.38
C GLY A 118 -16.65 1.37 5.29
N SER A 119 -15.47 0.93 4.84
CA SER A 119 -15.03 -0.47 4.83
C SER A 119 -14.01 -0.71 5.94
N ILE A 120 -14.49 -1.21 7.08
CA ILE A 120 -13.62 -1.48 8.24
C ILE A 120 -12.95 -2.84 8.03
N GLY A 121 -13.66 -3.97 8.19
CA GLY A 121 -13.14 -5.30 7.87
C GLY A 121 -11.69 -5.52 8.34
N VAL A 122 -10.84 -6.07 7.45
CA VAL A 122 -9.41 -6.31 7.70
C VAL A 122 -8.52 -5.06 7.52
N ASN A 123 -9.06 -3.92 7.07
CA ASN A 123 -8.26 -2.75 6.69
C ASN A 123 -7.48 -2.14 7.88
N PRO A 124 -8.05 -1.96 9.10
CA PRO A 124 -7.30 -1.43 10.23
C PRO A 124 -6.06 -2.28 10.59
N GLU A 125 -6.19 -3.60 10.53
CA GLU A 125 -5.07 -4.53 10.75
C GLU A 125 -3.98 -4.32 9.68
N MET A 126 -4.38 -4.30 8.41
CA MET A 126 -3.45 -4.06 7.31
C MET A 126 -2.74 -2.71 7.42
N VAL A 127 -3.43 -1.65 7.88
CA VAL A 127 -2.83 -0.34 8.13
C VAL A 127 -1.75 -0.43 9.22
N ILE A 128 -2.06 -1.06 10.36
CA ILE A 128 -1.11 -1.20 11.47
C ILE A 128 0.15 -1.93 11.00
N LEU A 129 -0.01 -3.07 10.33
CA LEU A 129 1.09 -3.85 9.78
C LEU A 129 1.89 -3.06 8.74
N SER A 130 1.20 -2.34 7.85
CA SER A 130 1.82 -1.49 6.83
C SER A 130 2.63 -0.34 7.44
N MET A 131 2.18 0.22 8.56
CA MET A 131 2.93 1.26 9.28
C MET A 131 4.24 0.73 9.86
N PHE A 132 4.26 -0.49 10.41
CA PHE A 132 5.52 -1.11 10.83
C PHE A 132 6.50 -1.28 9.67
N VAL A 133 6.01 -1.76 8.52
CA VAL A 133 6.82 -1.90 7.30
C VAL A 133 7.34 -0.54 6.81
N LEU A 134 6.49 0.48 6.76
CA LEU A 134 6.85 1.83 6.30
C LEU A 134 7.91 2.49 7.20
N VAL A 135 7.70 2.48 8.53
CA VAL A 135 8.60 3.12 9.50
C VAL A 135 9.97 2.45 9.56
N SER A 136 10.01 1.13 9.32
CA SER A 136 11.24 0.32 9.29
C SER A 136 12.16 0.63 8.10
N GLY A 137 11.70 1.42 7.13
CA GLY A 137 12.53 2.00 6.08
C GLY A 137 13.25 0.94 5.24
N MET A 138 14.58 1.08 5.11
CA MET A 138 15.39 0.14 4.32
C MET A 138 15.44 -1.27 4.91
N ASN A 139 15.18 -1.44 6.22
CA ASN A 139 15.22 -2.76 6.84
C ASN A 139 14.07 -3.66 6.36
N ALA A 140 12.92 -3.07 6.03
CA ALA A 140 11.76 -3.79 5.53
C ALA A 140 11.99 -4.42 4.15
N GLY A 141 12.80 -3.78 3.29
CA GLY A 141 13.18 -4.30 1.97
C GLY A 141 14.46 -5.14 1.98
N LYS A 142 15.10 -5.34 3.14
CA LYS A 142 16.41 -5.98 3.24
C LYS A 142 16.41 -7.43 2.77
N LEU A 143 15.33 -8.16 3.05
CA LEU A 143 15.11 -9.53 2.60
C LEU A 143 14.21 -9.55 1.35
N GLY A 144 14.60 -8.78 0.35
CA GLY A 144 13.90 -8.63 -0.94
C GLY A 144 14.83 -8.05 -2.00
N ILE A 145 14.29 -7.72 -3.17
CA ILE A 145 15.06 -7.12 -4.27
C ILE A 145 15.73 -5.81 -3.84
N ASP A 146 15.08 -4.99 -3.02
CA ASP A 146 15.62 -3.73 -2.49
C ASP A 146 16.96 -3.96 -1.78
N GLY A 147 17.06 -5.00 -0.94
CA GLY A 147 18.29 -5.37 -0.24
C GLY A 147 19.42 -5.85 -1.16
N LEU A 148 19.09 -6.41 -2.33
CA LEU A 148 20.07 -6.89 -3.32
C LEU A 148 20.56 -5.77 -4.26
N VAL A 149 19.66 -4.87 -4.65
CA VAL A 149 19.91 -3.84 -5.68
C VAL A 149 20.46 -2.55 -5.08
N ILE A 150 19.89 -2.08 -3.96
CA ILE A 150 20.26 -0.78 -3.38
C ILE A 150 21.74 -0.69 -3.00
N PRO A 151 22.37 -1.70 -2.36
CA PRO A 151 23.80 -1.66 -2.07
C PRO A 151 24.67 -1.59 -3.33
N LYS A 152 24.28 -2.28 -4.41
CA LYS A 152 25.03 -2.27 -5.68
C LYS A 152 24.93 -0.93 -6.41
N VAL A 153 23.75 -0.31 -6.40
CA VAL A 153 23.50 0.96 -7.09
C VAL A 153 24.05 2.16 -6.30
N LEU A 154 23.87 2.19 -4.97
CA LEU A 154 24.38 3.29 -4.15
C LEU A 154 25.88 3.15 -3.84
N GLY A 155 26.38 1.94 -3.62
CA GLY A 155 27.81 1.69 -3.41
C GLY A 155 28.65 2.10 -4.63
N SER A 156 28.17 1.81 -5.83
CA SER A 156 28.85 2.21 -7.08
C SER A 156 28.84 3.73 -7.32
N LYS A 157 27.77 4.44 -6.95
CA LYS A 157 27.71 5.91 -7.04
C LYS A 157 28.68 6.60 -6.08
N ILE A 158 28.84 6.08 -4.86
CA ILE A 158 29.77 6.63 -3.88
C ILE A 158 31.23 6.45 -4.33
N GLN A 159 31.58 5.26 -4.82
CA GLN A 159 32.92 5.00 -5.40
C GLN A 159 33.22 5.90 -6.61
N LYS A 160 32.25 6.12 -7.52
CA LYS A 160 32.44 7.02 -8.67
C LYS A 160 32.67 8.46 -8.25
N ARG A 161 31.93 8.97 -7.25
CA ARG A 161 32.11 10.33 -6.72
C ARG A 161 33.47 10.52 -6.04
N GLN A 162 33.93 9.52 -5.27
CA GLN A 162 35.26 9.56 -4.65
C GLN A 162 36.38 9.56 -5.69
N LYS A 163 36.24 8.80 -6.78
CA LYS A 163 37.21 8.79 -7.90
C LYS A 163 37.23 10.08 -8.74
N GLN A 164 36.15 10.86 -8.75
CA GLN A 164 36.07 12.14 -9.48
C GLN A 164 36.54 13.33 -8.63
N ALA A 165 36.64 13.18 -7.31
CA ALA A 165 37.06 14.20 -6.37
C ALA A 165 38.54 14.05 -5.94
N ALA A 166 39.24 13.03 -6.44
CA ALA A 166 40.67 12.77 -6.26
C ALA A 166 41.39 12.99 -7.61
#